data_AF-A0A3A8QZC9-F1
#
_entry.id   AF-A0A3A8QZC9-F1
#
_cell.length_a   1.000
_cell.length_b   1.000
_cell.length_c   1.000
_cell.angle_alpha   90.00
_cell.angle_beta   90.00
_cell.angle_gamma   90.00
#
_symmetry.space_group_name_H-M   'P 1'
#
loop_
_entity.id
_entity.type
_entity.pdbx_description
1 polymer ?
#
loop_
_entity_poly.entity_id
_entity_poly.type
_entity_poly.pdbx_seq_one_letter_code
_entity_poly.pdbx_strand_id
1 'polypeptide(L)'
;MFKRAAVLMVSCVALLSGCGGAPQPANEEIRSDAQGLVCEGDGVAVCNGVCTSTYDDVQNCGWCGMRCGVPGGNNVCWYGTCYACDSNQTNCVAI
;
A
#
# COMPACT_ATOMS: atom_id res chain seq x y z
N MET A 1 0.79 -36.08 -66.87
CA MET A 1 1.43 -36.72 -65.71
C MET A 1 1.09 -35.92 -64.47
N PHE A 2 0.03 -36.32 -63.75
CA PHE A 2 -0.37 -35.72 -62.48
C PHE A 2 0.41 -36.42 -61.35
N LYS A 3 1.24 -35.69 -60.60
CA LYS A 3 1.82 -36.16 -59.33
C LYS A 3 1.57 -35.14 -58.22
N ARG A 4 0.43 -35.39 -57.56
CA ARG A 4 0.03 -35.14 -56.17
C ARG A 4 0.98 -34.31 -55.28
N ALA A 5 0.49 -33.12 -54.95
CA ALA A 5 0.26 -32.62 -53.58
C ALA A 5 1.25 -33.06 -52.49
N ALA A 6 2.14 -32.14 -52.13
CA ALA A 6 2.69 -32.04 -50.78
C ALA A 6 2.41 -30.62 -50.28
N VAL A 7 1.17 -30.41 -49.81
CA VAL A 7 0.79 -29.24 -49.01
C VAL A 7 1.50 -29.41 -47.66
N LEU A 8 2.68 -28.83 -47.52
CA LEU A 8 3.30 -28.63 -46.22
C LEU A 8 2.43 -27.62 -45.47
N MET A 9 1.52 -28.16 -44.65
CA MET A 9 0.83 -27.47 -43.58
C MET A 9 1.86 -26.93 -42.58
N VAL A 10 2.53 -25.84 -42.94
CA VAL A 10 3.27 -25.02 -41.99
C VAL A 10 2.19 -24.28 -41.19
N SER A 11 1.91 -24.85 -40.04
CA SER A 11 1.09 -24.27 -38.98
C SER A 11 1.71 -22.96 -38.51
N CYS A 12 1.49 -21.88 -39.28
CA CYS A 12 1.59 -20.52 -38.78
C CYS A 12 0.32 -20.22 -37.97
N VAL A 13 0.16 -20.91 -36.83
CA VAL A 13 -0.59 -20.34 -35.71
C VAL A 13 0.29 -19.21 -35.21
N ALA A 14 0.17 -18.06 -35.88
CA ALA A 14 0.74 -16.82 -35.41
C ALA A 14 0.17 -16.59 -34.02
N LEU A 15 1.04 -16.76 -33.04
CA LEU A 15 0.89 -16.37 -31.66
C LEU A 15 0.12 -15.05 -31.63
N LEU A 16 -1.01 -15.06 -30.92
CA LEU A 16 -1.74 -13.87 -30.48
C LEU A 16 -0.75 -12.92 -29.80
N SER A 17 -0.09 -12.10 -30.60
CA SER A 17 0.77 -11.01 -30.17
C SER A 17 -0.15 -9.81 -29.92
N GLY A 18 -1.10 -10.03 -29.02
CA GLY A 18 -2.01 -9.03 -28.51
C GLY A 18 -1.65 -8.74 -27.07
N CYS A 19 -0.75 -7.77 -26.87
CA CYS A 19 -0.76 -6.93 -25.68
C CYS A 19 -0.57 -5.48 -26.16
N GLY A 20 -1.57 -4.96 -26.87
CA GLY A 20 -1.83 -3.53 -26.82
C GLY A 20 -2.23 -3.22 -25.39
N GLY A 21 -1.43 -2.44 -24.68
CA GLY A 21 -1.80 -1.94 -23.36
C GLY A 21 -3.11 -1.18 -23.49
N ALA A 22 -4.19 -1.74 -22.96
CA ALA A 22 -5.39 -0.97 -22.73
C ALA A 22 -5.02 0.21 -21.82
N PRO A 23 -5.64 1.40 -21.99
CA PRO A 23 -5.59 2.42 -20.96
C PRO A 23 -6.14 1.78 -19.68
N GLN A 24 -5.31 1.64 -18.66
CA GLN A 24 -5.74 1.11 -17.37
C GLN A 24 -6.88 2.01 -16.87
N PRO A 25 -8.10 1.47 -16.65
CA PRO A 25 -9.14 2.24 -15.97
C PRO A 25 -8.61 2.64 -14.59
N ALA A 26 -8.87 3.88 -14.20
CA ALA A 26 -8.46 4.47 -12.94
C ALA A 26 -9.17 3.77 -11.76
N ASN A 27 -8.73 2.57 -11.42
CA ASN A 27 -9.02 1.77 -10.23
C ASN A 27 -8.52 0.32 -10.43
N GLU A 28 -7.20 0.12 -10.53
CA GLU A 28 -6.65 -1.24 -10.35
C GLU A 28 -6.66 -1.61 -8.86
N GLU A 29 -7.38 -2.68 -8.58
CA GLU A 29 -7.53 -3.35 -7.29
C GLU A 29 -6.18 -3.86 -6.76
N ILE A 30 -5.96 -3.68 -5.46
CA ILE A 30 -4.79 -4.02 -4.66
C ILE A 30 -4.17 -5.36 -5.09
N ARG A 31 -3.03 -5.30 -5.81
CA ARG A 31 -2.27 -6.50 -6.18
C ARG A 31 -1.45 -6.98 -4.99
N SER A 32 -1.88 -8.08 -4.38
CA SER A 32 -1.05 -8.94 -3.55
C SER A 32 -0.14 -9.82 -4.43
N ASP A 33 0.64 -9.20 -5.31
CA ASP A 33 1.69 -9.86 -6.07
C ASP A 33 2.98 -9.74 -5.27
N ALA A 34 3.41 -10.79 -4.57
CA ALA A 34 4.78 -11.14 -4.13
C ALA A 34 5.86 -10.04 -3.86
N GLN A 35 5.50 -8.78 -3.61
CA GLN A 35 6.35 -7.59 -3.72
C GLN A 35 6.10 -6.67 -2.51
N GLY A 36 6.21 -7.23 -1.30
CA GLY A 36 6.14 -6.47 -0.06
C GLY A 36 4.76 -5.93 0.28
N LEU A 37 4.47 -5.83 1.58
CA LEU A 37 3.30 -5.09 2.04
C LEU A 37 3.51 -3.60 1.73
N VAL A 38 2.56 -2.99 1.02
CA VAL A 38 2.49 -1.54 0.78
C VAL A 38 1.22 -1.04 1.42
N CYS A 39 1.29 0.12 2.07
CA CYS A 39 0.12 0.77 2.68
C CYS A 39 -0.31 1.92 1.78
N GLU A 40 -1.47 1.77 1.16
CA GLU A 40 -2.08 2.83 0.35
C GLU A 40 -2.91 3.74 1.28
N GLY A 41 -2.53 5.02 1.37
CA GLY A 41 -3.24 6.03 2.15
C GLY A 41 -2.29 7.01 2.83
N ASP A 42 -2.79 8.22 3.09
CA ASP A 42 -2.05 9.20 3.88
C ASP A 42 -2.06 8.79 5.36
N GLY A 43 -0.95 9.06 6.05
CA GLY A 43 -0.86 8.81 7.48
C GLY A 43 -0.90 7.33 7.87
N VAL A 44 -0.56 6.42 6.95
CA VAL A 44 -0.32 5.00 7.25
C VAL A 44 1.08 4.60 6.79
N ALA A 45 1.71 3.71 7.55
CA ALA A 45 3.03 3.17 7.23
C ALA A 45 3.10 1.68 7.53
N VAL A 46 4.02 0.98 6.87
CA VAL A 46 4.29 -0.43 7.13
C VAL A 46 5.11 -0.53 8.42
N CYS A 47 4.45 -0.80 9.54
CA CYS A 47 5.09 -0.99 10.83
C CYS A 47 5.03 -2.47 11.21
N ASN A 48 6.19 -3.12 11.36
CA ASN A 48 6.28 -4.56 11.70
C ASN A 48 5.50 -5.49 10.75
N GLY A 49 5.44 -5.15 9.45
CA GLY A 49 4.75 -5.96 8.45
C GLY A 49 3.23 -5.87 8.49
N VAL A 50 2.68 -4.85 9.14
CA VAL A 50 1.27 -4.46 9.06
C VAL A 50 1.13 -2.97 8.77
N CYS A 51 0.04 -2.57 8.13
CA CYS A 51 -0.26 -1.16 7.94
C CYS A 51 -0.78 -0.59 9.26
N THR A 52 -0.06 0.41 9.76
CA THR A 52 -0.37 1.09 11.01
C THR A 52 -0.53 2.57 10.74
N SER A 53 -1.56 3.15 11.35
CA SER A 53 -1.75 4.59 11.28
C SER A 53 -0.63 5.29 12.01
N THR A 54 -0.02 6.27 11.38
CA THR A 54 0.90 7.21 12.01
C THR A 54 0.19 8.50 12.42
N TYR A 55 -1.10 8.66 12.16
CA TYR A 55 -1.83 9.89 12.47
C TYR A 55 -2.47 9.92 13.86
N ASP A 56 -2.87 8.77 14.37
CA ASP A 56 -3.62 8.65 15.62
C ASP A 56 -3.12 7.52 16.53
N ASP A 57 -2.20 6.67 16.05
CA ASP A 57 -1.56 5.68 16.92
C ASP A 57 -0.49 6.31 17.80
N VAL A 58 -0.79 6.40 19.11
CA VAL A 58 0.12 6.92 20.13
C VAL A 58 1.43 6.14 20.24
N GLN A 59 1.51 4.91 19.71
CA GLN A 59 2.72 4.08 19.69
C GLN A 59 3.53 4.20 18.39
N ASN A 60 2.97 4.82 17.35
CA ASN A 60 3.56 4.94 16.02
C ASN A 60 3.32 6.34 15.42
N CYS A 61 3.21 7.37 16.26
CA CYS A 61 2.78 8.70 15.85
C CYS A 61 3.82 9.35 14.94
N GLY A 62 3.45 9.80 13.75
CA GLY A 62 4.37 10.34 12.74
C GLY A 62 5.18 9.28 12.00
N TRP A 63 5.78 8.32 12.70
CA TRP A 63 6.48 7.17 12.12
C TRP A 63 6.46 5.92 13.01
N CYS A 64 6.75 4.76 12.40
CA CYS A 64 6.75 3.47 13.10
C CYS A 64 7.67 3.47 14.33
N GLY A 65 7.12 3.09 15.49
CA GLY A 65 7.83 3.02 16.77
C GLY A 65 7.98 4.35 17.50
N MET A 66 7.48 5.47 16.97
CA MET A 66 7.42 6.73 17.71
C MET A 66 6.27 6.71 18.71
N ARG A 67 6.63 6.55 19.98
CA ARG A 67 5.67 6.56 21.09
C ARG A 67 5.56 7.97 21.65
N CYS A 68 4.34 8.49 21.79
CA CYS A 68 4.14 9.81 22.39
C CYS A 68 4.36 9.77 23.90
N GLY A 69 5.20 10.69 24.39
CA GLY A 69 5.44 10.97 25.79
C GLY A 69 5.97 9.78 26.62
N VAL A 70 5.95 9.94 27.95
CA VAL A 70 6.32 8.88 28.89
C VAL A 70 5.14 7.96 29.20
N PRO A 71 5.36 6.67 29.50
CA PRO A 71 4.31 5.75 29.92
C PRO A 71 3.54 6.30 31.13
N GLY A 72 2.22 6.39 31.02
CA GLY A 72 1.33 6.88 32.08
C GLY A 72 0.92 8.36 31.97
N GLY A 73 1.44 9.11 30.99
CA GLY A 73 0.91 10.43 30.62
C GLY A 73 -0.34 10.33 29.74
N ASN A 74 -1.19 11.35 29.79
CA ASN A 74 -2.33 11.50 28.88
C ASN A 74 -1.83 12.05 27.54
N ASN A 75 -1.30 11.16 26.70
CA ASN A 75 -0.73 11.52 25.42
C ASN A 75 -1.71 11.17 24.29
N VAL A 76 -1.82 12.06 23.31
CA VAL A 76 -2.64 11.88 22.11
C VAL A 76 -1.75 12.03 20.89
N CYS A 77 -1.96 11.19 19.90
CA CYS A 77 -1.40 11.41 18.57
C CYS A 77 -2.46 12.10 17.71
N TRP A 78 -2.09 13.21 17.06
CA TRP A 78 -2.99 13.95 16.18
C TRP A 78 -2.23 14.40 14.95
N TYR A 79 -2.62 13.88 13.78
CA TYR A 79 -1.96 14.10 12.49
C TYR A 79 -0.45 13.87 12.54
N GLY A 80 -0.01 12.85 13.28
CA GLY A 80 1.40 12.47 13.40
C GLY A 80 2.23 13.37 14.31
N THR A 81 1.57 14.25 15.06
CA THR A 81 2.20 15.05 16.12
C THR A 81 1.72 14.54 17.48
N CYS A 82 2.66 14.41 18.41
CA CYS A 82 2.36 14.04 19.77
C CYS A 82 1.88 15.26 20.56
N TYR A 83 0.83 15.08 21.35
CA TYR A 83 0.32 16.07 22.28
C TYR A 83 0.27 15.48 23.68
N ALA A 84 0.74 16.24 24.67
CA ALA A 84 0.46 15.98 26.08
C ALA A 84 -0.78 16.79 26.48
N CYS A 85 -1.76 16.11 27.07
CA CYS A 85 -3.01 16.73 27.50
C CYS A 85 -3.19 16.65 29.02
N ASP A 86 -4.04 17.52 29.55
CA ASP A 86 -4.51 17.42 30.93
C ASP A 86 -5.38 16.16 31.19
N SER A 87 -5.85 16.00 32.43
CA SER A 87 -6.71 14.87 32.82
C SER A 87 -8.02 14.77 32.03
N ASN A 88 -8.49 15.90 31.49
CA ASN A 88 -9.79 16.04 30.85
C ASN A 88 -9.68 16.14 29.32
N GLN A 89 -8.47 15.97 28.77
CA GLN A 89 -8.15 16.03 27.34
C GLN A 89 -8.63 17.32 26.65
N THR A 90 -8.75 18.41 27.40
CA THR A 90 -9.30 19.68 26.86
C THR A 90 -8.19 20.69 26.56
N ASN A 91 -7.10 20.64 27.32
CA ASN A 91 -5.91 21.45 27.09
C ASN A 91 -4.74 20.54 26.73
N CYS A 92 -4.22 20.70 25.51
CA CYS A 92 -3.18 19.87 24.93
C CYS A 92 -2.06 20.75 24.38
N VAL A 93 -0.82 20.31 24.58
CA VAL A 93 0.39 20.95 24.05
C VAL A 93 1.18 19.97 23.21
N ALA A 94 1.68 20.40 22.06
CA ALA A 94 2.53 19.57 21.22
C ALA A 94 3.85 19.28 21.96
N ILE A 95 4.33 18.04 21.87
CA ILE A 95 5.53 17.54 22.55
C ILE A 95 6.47 16.79 21.60
#